data_AF-A0A315A9A0-F1
#
_entry.id   AF-A0A315A9A0-F1
#
_cell.length_a   1.000
_cell.length_b   1.000
_cell.length_c   1.000
_cell.angle_alpha   90.00
_cell.angle_beta   90.00
_cell.angle_gamma   90.00
#
_symmetry.space_group_name_H-M   'P 1'
#
loop_
_entity.id
_entity.type
_entity.pdbx_description
1 polymer ?
#
loop_
_entity_poly.entity_id
_entity_poly.type
_entity_poly.pdbx_seq_one_letter_code
_entity_poly.pdbx_strand_id
1 'polypeptide(L)'
;MPLHLDQPINARLVEEVGVGVEVKRTGEGSLQREEVAKVIRDVVEKIGEGVRKKALKIRDNMNKKEDEEIDGVVEELMQVCTGKESK
;
A
#
# COMPACT_ATOMS: atom_id res chain seq x y z
N MET A 1 6.28 5.45 8.27
CA MET A 1 7.40 6.39 8.48
C MET A 1 8.36 6.24 7.31
N PRO A 2 8.39 7.19 6.37
CA PRO A 2 9.26 7.09 5.20
C PRO A 2 10.71 7.41 5.56
N LEU A 3 11.67 6.70 4.96
CA LEU A 3 13.11 6.83 5.20
C LEU A 3 13.92 7.19 3.94
N HIS A 4 13.63 6.60 2.78
CA HIS A 4 14.34 6.90 1.53
C HIS A 4 13.54 6.49 0.27
N LEU A 5 14.03 6.86 -0.92
CA LEU A 5 13.49 6.47 -2.23
C LEU A 5 12.01 6.86 -2.44
N ASP A 6 11.18 5.88 -2.81
CA ASP A 6 9.76 5.98 -3.10
C ASP A 6 8.88 6.01 -1.84
N GLN A 7 9.46 5.73 -0.68
CA GLN A 7 8.72 5.66 0.58
C GLN A 7 7.93 6.93 0.93
N PRO A 8 8.39 8.17 0.68
CA PRO A 8 7.57 9.35 0.95
C PRO A 8 6.26 9.36 0.15
N ILE A 9 6.31 8.94 -1.12
CA ILE A 9 5.13 8.89 -1.99
C ILE A 9 4.22 7.74 -1.56
N ASN A 10 4.80 6.57 -1.28
CA ASN A 10 4.03 5.40 -0.83
C ASN A 10 3.38 5.62 0.54
N ALA A 11 4.06 6.31 1.47
CA ALA A 11 3.52 6.63 2.78
C ALA A 11 2.27 7.53 2.67
N ARG A 12 2.32 8.53 1.78
CA ARG A 12 1.17 9.39 1.50
C ARG A 12 0.00 8.60 0.90
N LEU A 13 0.27 7.70 -0.05
CA LEU A 13 -0.76 6.81 -0.60
C LEU A 13 -1.40 5.94 0.50
N VAL A 14 -0.58 5.36 1.37
CA VAL A 14 -1.04 4.51 2.50
C VAL A 14 -1.93 5.28 3.47
N GLU A 15 -1.60 6.55 3.76
CA GLU A 15 -2.42 7.43 4.59
C GLU A 15 -3.72 7.86 3.88
N GLU A 16 -3.66 8.29 2.62
CA GLU A 16 -4.83 8.69 1.82
C GLU A 16 -5.81 7.52 1.64
N VAL A 17 -5.29 6.32 1.41
CA VAL A 17 -6.07 5.08 1.34
C VAL A 17 -6.53 4.64 2.74
N GLY A 18 -6.09 5.28 3.82
CA GLY A 18 -6.56 5.05 5.19
C GLY A 18 -6.18 3.69 5.76
N VAL A 19 -5.09 3.11 5.26
CA VAL A 19 -4.51 1.84 5.76
C VAL A 19 -3.24 2.04 6.56
N GLY A 20 -2.82 3.29 6.75
CA GLY A 20 -1.81 3.68 7.73
C GLY A 20 -1.99 5.12 8.18
N VAL A 21 -1.15 5.51 9.13
CA VAL A 21 -1.10 6.87 9.70
C VAL A 21 0.32 7.36 9.57
N GLU A 22 0.52 8.56 9.03
CA GLU A 22 1.86 9.13 8.90
C GLU A 22 2.27 9.84 10.19
N VAL A 23 3.51 9.58 10.64
CA VAL A 23 4.13 10.38 11.69
C VAL A 23 4.78 11.59 11.04
N LYS A 24 4.25 12.78 11.32
CA LYS A 24 4.78 14.03 10.77
C LYS A 24 6.16 14.32 11.34
N ARG A 25 7.05 14.75 10.45
CA ARG A 25 8.36 15.30 10.82
C ARG A 25 8.24 16.78 11.14
N THR A 26 9.18 17.28 11.95
CA THR A 26 9.35 18.70 12.19
C THR A 26 9.80 19.43 10.91
N GLY A 27 9.79 20.76 10.93
CA GLY A 27 10.34 21.57 9.83
C GLY A 27 11.83 21.30 9.53
N GLU A 28 12.57 20.75 10.49
CA GLU A 28 13.97 20.33 10.32
C GLU A 28 14.12 18.87 9.84
N GLY A 29 13.00 18.18 9.57
CA GLY A 29 12.98 16.81 9.08
C GLY A 29 13.20 15.72 10.14
N SER A 30 13.28 16.10 11.42
CA SER A 30 13.43 15.18 12.55
C SER A 30 12.07 14.66 13.05
N LEU A 31 12.07 13.48 13.70
CA LEU A 31 10.91 12.99 14.43
C LEU A 31 11.00 13.36 15.90
N GLN A 32 9.91 13.91 16.44
CA GLN A 32 9.76 14.14 17.87
C GLN A 32 9.20 12.89 18.55
N ARG A 33 9.76 12.55 19.72
CA ARG A 33 9.36 11.36 20.48
C ARG A 33 7.90 11.43 20.90
N GLU A 34 7.43 12.63 21.21
CA GLU A 34 6.07 12.94 21.64
C GLU A 34 5.07 12.66 20.52
N GLU A 35 5.40 13.07 19.29
CA GLU A 35 4.54 12.87 18.12
C GLU A 35 4.48 11.38 17.73
N VAL A 36 5.61 10.67 17.80
CA VAL A 36 5.65 9.20 17.61
C VAL A 36 4.76 8.51 18.64
N ALA A 37 4.91 8.85 19.93
CA ALA A 37 4.12 8.24 21.00
C ALA A 37 2.61 8.53 20.85
N LYS A 38 2.25 9.73 20.40
CA LYS A 38 0.87 10.11 20.11
C LYS A 38 0.26 9.27 18.99
N VAL A 39 0.95 9.15 17.85
CA VAL A 39 0.46 8.35 16.72
C VAL A 39 0.32 6.88 17.11
N ILE A 40 1.27 6.33 17.88
CA ILE A 40 1.18 4.96 18.40
C ILE A 40 -0.08 4.79 19.25
N ARG A 41 -0.33 5.69 20.21
CA ARG A 41 -1.54 5.64 21.05
C ARG A 41 -2.82 5.74 20.24
N ASP A 42 -2.89 6.68 19.31
CA ASP A 42 -4.09 6.85 18.47
C ASP A 42 -4.36 5.59 17.63
N VAL A 43 -3.32 4.99 17.05
CA VAL A 43 -3.44 3.72 16.31
C VAL A 43 -3.85 2.58 17.24
N VAL A 44 -3.29 2.45 18.44
CA VAL A 44 -3.62 1.33 19.33
C VAL A 44 -5.03 1.46 19.91
N GLU A 45 -5.46 2.67 20.26
CA GLU A 45 -6.64 2.87 21.11
C GLU A 45 -7.87 3.42 20.36
N LYS A 46 -7.67 4.21 19.30
CA LYS A 46 -8.78 5.00 18.71
C LYS A 46 -9.09 4.60 17.28
N ILE A 47 -8.09 4.68 16.40
CA ILE A 47 -8.28 4.57 14.94
C ILE A 47 -7.79 3.25 14.34
N GLY A 48 -7.08 2.42 15.11
CA GLY A 48 -6.50 1.17 14.63
C GLY A 48 -7.50 0.17 14.11
N GLU A 49 -8.67 0.07 14.73
CA GLU A 49 -9.72 -0.83 14.24
C GLU A 49 -10.18 -0.45 12.82
N GLY A 50 -10.36 0.85 12.57
CA GLY A 50 -10.73 1.38 11.25
C GLY A 50 -9.64 1.12 10.21
N VAL A 51 -8.38 1.43 10.56
CA VAL A 51 -7.21 1.15 9.72
C VAL A 51 -7.11 -0.34 9.40
N ARG A 52 -7.25 -1.21 10.39
CA ARG A 52 -7.20 -2.67 10.24
C ARG A 52 -8.34 -3.19 9.36
N LYS A 53 -9.57 -2.74 9.57
CA LYS A 53 -10.71 -3.11 8.72
C LYS A 53 -10.47 -2.74 7.26
N LYS A 54 -9.93 -1.55 6.99
CA LYS A 54 -9.64 -1.10 5.63
C LYS A 54 -8.50 -1.89 4.99
N ALA A 55 -7.46 -2.20 5.75
CA ALA A 55 -6.37 -3.07 5.30
C ALA A 55 -6.86 -4.48 4.95
N LEU A 56 -7.74 -5.08 5.77
CA LEU A 56 -8.35 -6.38 5.49
C LEU A 56 -9.22 -6.36 4.22
N LYS A 57 -9.99 -5.29 4.01
CA LYS A 57 -10.79 -5.13 2.78
C LYS A 57 -9.91 -5.07 1.53
N ILE A 58 -8.77 -4.36 1.59
CA ILE A 58 -7.84 -4.28 0.47
C ILE A 58 -7.17 -5.63 0.22
N ARG A 59 -6.74 -6.34 1.27
CA ARG A 59 -6.23 -7.72 1.17
C ARG A 59 -7.21 -8.63 0.45
N ASP A 60 -8.47 -8.64 0.87
CA ASP A 60 -9.49 -9.52 0.29
C ASP A 60 -9.78 -9.17 -1.17
N ASN A 61 -9.65 -7.88 -1.55
CA ASN A 61 -9.77 -7.44 -2.94
C ASN A 61 -8.56 -7.85 -3.78
N MET A 62 -7.34 -7.77 -3.24
CA MET A 62 -6.11 -8.18 -3.95
C MET A 62 -6.13 -9.69 -4.23
N ASN A 63 -6.47 -10.51 -3.23
CA ASN A 63 -6.57 -11.96 -3.38
C ASN A 63 -7.59 -12.40 -4.44
N LYS A 64 -8.62 -11.59 -4.74
CA LYS A 64 -9.60 -11.89 -5.78
C LYS A 64 -9.13 -11.53 -7.18
N LYS A 65 -8.17 -10.61 -7.31
CA LYS A 65 -7.72 -10.06 -8.60
C LYS A 65 -6.45 -10.72 -9.14
N GLU A 66 -5.58 -11.24 -8.27
CA GLU A 66 -4.31 -11.85 -8.68
C GLU A 66 -4.49 -13.01 -9.67
N ASP A 67 -5.47 -13.88 -9.45
CA ASP A 67 -5.67 -15.06 -10.31
C ASP A 67 -6.15 -14.66 -11.72
N GLU A 68 -7.08 -13.69 -11.84
CA GLU A 68 -7.68 -13.31 -13.12
C GLU A 68 -6.75 -12.47 -14.01
N GLU A 69 -6.00 -11.54 -13.40
CA GLU A 69 -5.13 -10.62 -14.16
C GLU A 69 -3.84 -11.30 -14.63
N ILE A 70 -3.26 -12.19 -13.82
CA ILE A 70 -2.02 -12.91 -14.18
C ILE A 70 -2.29 -13.92 -15.29
N ASP A 71 -3.37 -14.70 -15.19
CA ASP A 71 -3.72 -15.70 -16.22
C ASP A 71 -3.96 -15.04 -17.57
N GLY A 72 -4.69 -13.91 -17.61
CA GLY A 72 -4.91 -13.15 -18.85
C GLY A 72 -3.61 -12.63 -19.48
N VAL A 73 -2.68 -12.10 -18.68
CA VAL A 73 -1.38 -11.64 -19.17
C VAL A 73 -0.51 -12.80 -19.65
N VAL A 74 -0.55 -13.96 -18.99
CA VAL A 74 0.16 -15.17 -19.40
C VAL A 74 -0.37 -15.67 -20.75
N GLU A 75 -1.69 -15.67 -20.96
CA GLU A 75 -2.30 -16.02 -22.25
C GLU A 75 -1.88 -15.07 -23.37
N GLU A 76 -1.92 -13.76 -23.14
CA GLU A 76 -1.45 -12.77 -24.13
C GLU A 76 0.04 -12.94 -24.45
N LEU A 77 0.86 -13.16 -23.43
CA LEU A 77 2.30 -13.40 -23.60
C LEU A 77 2.56 -14.69 -24.39
N MET A 78 1.81 -15.76 -24.13
CA MET A 78 1.88 -17.00 -24.90
C MET A 78 1.49 -16.79 -26.37
N GLN A 79 0.43 -16.01 -26.66
CA GLN A 79 0.03 -15.68 -28.03
C GLN A 79 1.12 -14.91 -28.80
N VAL A 80 1.85 -14.02 -28.12
CA VAL A 80 2.98 -13.29 -28.71
C VAL A 80 4.18 -14.22 -28.96
N CYS A 81 4.52 -15.07 -27.98
CA CYS A 81 5.69 -15.95 -28.03
C CYS A 81 5.52 -17.17 -28.96
N THR A 82 4.30 -17.70 -29.10
CA THR A 82 4.01 -18.85 -29.98
C THR A 82 3.77 -18.44 -31.43
N GLY A 83 3.76 -17.13 -31.71
CA GLY A 83 3.70 -16.58 -33.04
C GLY A 83 2.29 -16.64 -33.61
N LYS A 84 1.78 -15.46 -34.00
CA LYS A 84 1.03 -15.42 -35.25
C LYS A 84 1.97 -15.95 -36.32
N GLU A 85 1.72 -17.16 -36.80
CA GLU A 85 1.99 -17.46 -38.20
C GLU A 85 1.15 -16.47 -39.02
N SER A 86 1.67 -15.26 -39.18
CA SER A 86 1.17 -14.29 -40.15
C SER A 86 1.35 -14.92 -41.51
N LYS A 87 0.25 -15.45 -42.03
CA LYS A 87 0.04 -15.74 -43.44
C LYS A 87 -0.05 -14.43 -44.24
#